data_AF-A0A934ZAE7-F1
#
_entry.id   AF-A0A934ZAE7-F1
#
_cell.length_a   1.000
_cell.length_b   1.000
_cell.length_c   1.000
_cell.angle_alpha   90.00
_cell.angle_beta   90.00
_cell.angle_gamma   90.00
#
_symmetry.space_group_name_H-M   'P 1'
#
loop_
_entity.id
_entity.type
_entity.pdbx_description
1 polymer ?
#
loop_
_entity_poly.entity_id
_entity_poly.type
_entity_poly.pdbx_seq_one_letter_code
_entity_poly.pdbx_strand_id
1 'polypeptide(L)'
;MPRPEKVIELLRALAALTVLNLAAVGASAPVARQLSTGGRLRRVVLRIAAGFALLGTALAALGVAGLFRPPAVVGVVIVAALAGLPSLRVALRQLAGRPPPRATVALLAGVAALLALPALHAFVPRYGWDALTYHLALPEWFLRTGRVGLDRSSVYTSFPLLTEMLYAAGLALHGPPVAKLLHLECGALSLLLLADLARAHAPRAWPLAALAVAADPTFLWETTIAYSDLSLLLFGTATLEALPRRSRQCRSRAAGPRRPLHRSLRLDPLPRPPAPRGPRRRVDAAARDAASPSARHRARPRRGRRAPAAPVVRAQHPRHRKPHRRRGLPPALPAADVSLQP
;
A
#
# COMPACT_ATOMS: atom_id res chain seq x y z
N MET A 1 10.30 14.98 -32.89
CA MET A 1 9.78 13.60 -32.80
C MET A 1 10.80 12.73 -32.08
N PRO A 2 10.41 11.80 -31.19
CA PRO A 2 11.35 10.85 -30.62
C PRO A 2 12.01 10.07 -31.75
N ARG A 3 13.33 9.88 -31.66
CA ARG A 3 14.06 9.12 -32.67
C ARG A 3 13.60 7.65 -32.63
N PRO A 4 13.42 6.98 -33.77
CA PRO A 4 12.77 5.66 -33.86
C PRO A 4 13.45 4.60 -32.99
N GLU A 5 14.76 4.66 -32.81
CA GLU A 5 15.52 3.75 -31.95
C GLU A 5 15.05 3.80 -30.48
N LYS A 6 14.71 4.99 -29.95
CA LYS A 6 14.22 5.13 -28.57
C LYS A 6 12.84 4.51 -28.39
N VAL A 7 12.01 4.56 -29.43
CA VAL A 7 10.68 3.94 -29.41
C VAL A 7 10.80 2.42 -29.42
N ILE A 8 11.72 1.87 -30.23
CA ILE A 8 11.98 0.43 -30.27
C ILE A 8 12.49 -0.07 -28.92
N GLU A 9 13.43 0.63 -28.29
CA GLU A 9 13.94 0.30 -26.96
C GLU A 9 12.83 0.32 -25.90
N LEU A 10 11.96 1.34 -25.93
CA LEU A 10 10.78 1.39 -25.06
C LEU A 10 9.88 0.16 -25.26
N LEU A 11 9.55 -0.18 -26.51
CA LEU A 11 8.68 -1.33 -26.80
C LEU A 11 9.30 -2.66 -26.35
N ARG A 12 10.61 -2.84 -26.52
CA ARG A 12 11.34 -4.03 -26.05
C ARG A 12 11.32 -4.13 -24.53
N ALA A 13 11.58 -3.03 -23.82
CA ALA A 13 11.52 -3.00 -22.36
C ALA A 13 10.13 -3.34 -21.82
N LEU A 14 9.08 -2.78 -22.44
CA LEU A 14 7.68 -3.07 -22.07
C LEU A 14 7.30 -4.52 -22.38
N ALA A 15 7.77 -5.07 -23.50
CA ALA A 15 7.57 -6.48 -23.84
C ALA A 15 8.26 -7.40 -22.82
N ALA A 16 9.51 -7.11 -22.44
CA ALA A 16 10.23 -7.85 -21.41
C ALA A 16 9.53 -7.79 -20.04
N LEU A 17 9.05 -6.61 -19.63
CA LEU A 17 8.27 -6.45 -18.40
C LEU A 17 6.96 -7.26 -18.45
N THR A 18 6.30 -7.29 -19.60
CA THR A 18 5.08 -8.09 -19.81
C THR A 18 5.37 -9.59 -19.67
N VAL A 19 6.50 -10.06 -20.23
CA VAL A 19 6.95 -11.45 -20.08
C VAL A 19 7.23 -11.77 -18.61
N LEU A 20 7.89 -10.88 -17.86
CA LEU A 20 8.12 -11.07 -16.42
C LEU A 20 6.83 -11.12 -15.61
N ASN A 21 5.83 -10.31 -15.96
CA ASN A 21 4.52 -10.37 -15.32
C ASN A 21 3.79 -11.68 -15.61
N LEU A 22 3.83 -12.16 -16.86
CA LEU A 22 3.28 -13.48 -17.20
C LEU A 22 4.02 -14.58 -16.44
N ALA A 23 5.35 -14.48 -16.33
CA ALA A 23 6.18 -15.40 -15.57
C ALA A 23 5.78 -15.41 -14.09
N ALA A 24 5.56 -14.26 -13.48
CA ALA A 24 5.08 -14.16 -12.10
C ALA A 24 3.70 -14.81 -11.94
N VAL A 25 2.75 -14.52 -12.84
CA VAL A 25 1.40 -15.13 -12.79
C VAL A 25 1.45 -16.65 -12.97
N GLY A 26 2.35 -17.16 -13.82
CA GLY A 26 2.58 -18.59 -14.00
C GLY A 26 3.28 -19.24 -12.82
N ALA A 27 4.34 -18.63 -12.28
CA ALA A 27 5.06 -19.09 -11.10
C ALA A 27 4.16 -19.19 -9.87
N SER A 28 3.17 -18.30 -9.73
CA SER A 28 2.17 -18.33 -8.65
C SER A 28 1.04 -19.34 -8.85
N ALA A 29 0.99 -20.09 -9.95
CA ALA A 29 -0.07 -21.06 -10.21
C ALA A 29 -0.30 -22.08 -9.06
N PRO A 30 0.74 -22.64 -8.41
CA PRO A 30 0.56 -23.59 -7.30
C PRO A 30 -0.17 -22.99 -6.10
N VAL A 31 0.02 -21.71 -5.83
CA VAL A 31 -0.57 -20.98 -4.68
C VAL A 31 -1.80 -20.15 -5.05
N ALA A 32 -2.19 -20.14 -6.33
CA ALA A 32 -3.25 -19.28 -6.85
C ALA A 32 -4.59 -19.43 -6.09
N ARG A 33 -4.95 -20.66 -5.68
CA ARG A 33 -6.19 -20.93 -4.93
C ARG A 33 -6.18 -20.28 -3.55
N GLN A 34 -5.04 -20.25 -2.88
CA GLN A 34 -4.88 -19.62 -1.56
C GLN A 34 -4.97 -18.09 -1.65
N LEU A 35 -4.51 -17.53 -2.78
CA LEU A 35 -4.54 -16.09 -3.05
C LEU A 35 -5.86 -15.62 -3.68
N SER A 36 -6.87 -16.48 -3.78
CA SER A 36 -8.13 -16.19 -4.47
C SER A 36 -9.18 -15.43 -3.64
N THR A 37 -8.83 -14.94 -2.46
CA THR A 37 -9.75 -14.17 -1.60
C THR A 37 -9.74 -12.67 -1.93
N GLY A 38 -10.90 -12.02 -1.86
CA GLY A 38 -11.04 -10.56 -2.00
C GLY A 38 -11.35 -10.09 -3.43
N GLY A 39 -11.13 -8.80 -3.71
CA GLY A 39 -11.43 -8.18 -5.00
C GLY A 39 -10.55 -8.67 -6.16
N ARG A 40 -11.01 -8.53 -7.41
CA ARG A 40 -10.28 -8.98 -8.61
C ARG A 40 -8.88 -8.38 -8.71
N LEU A 41 -8.78 -7.06 -8.53
CA LEU A 41 -7.51 -6.34 -8.59
C LEU A 41 -6.53 -6.87 -7.54
N ARG A 42 -6.96 -6.95 -6.28
CA ARG A 42 -6.18 -7.52 -5.18
C ARG A 42 -5.67 -8.93 -5.51
N ARG A 43 -6.51 -9.83 -6.05
CA ARG A 43 -6.08 -11.17 -6.43
C ARG A 43 -4.97 -11.16 -7.48
N VAL A 44 -5.11 -10.33 -8.52
CA VAL A 44 -4.09 -10.23 -9.58
C VAL A 44 -2.77 -9.73 -9.00
N VAL A 45 -2.81 -8.67 -8.20
CA VAL A 45 -1.60 -8.09 -7.60
C VAL A 45 -0.93 -9.07 -6.63
N LEU A 46 -1.70 -9.76 -5.78
CA LEU A 46 -1.17 -10.80 -4.89
C LEU A 46 -0.54 -11.96 -5.65
N ARG A 47 -1.11 -12.35 -6.80
CA ARG A 47 -0.52 -13.38 -7.66
C ARG A 47 0.80 -12.92 -8.30
N ILE A 48 0.88 -11.67 -8.76
CA ILE A 48 2.12 -11.12 -9.30
C ILE A 48 3.19 -11.06 -8.19
N ALA A 49 2.85 -10.52 -7.01
CA ALA A 49 3.78 -10.45 -5.88
C ALA A 49 4.28 -11.84 -5.45
N ALA A 50 3.39 -12.81 -5.22
CA ALA A 50 3.79 -14.18 -4.90
C ALA A 50 4.60 -14.83 -6.03
N GLY A 51 4.25 -14.52 -7.27
CA GLY A 51 4.96 -14.94 -8.47
C GLY A 51 6.40 -14.45 -8.53
N PHE A 52 6.62 -13.16 -8.26
CA PHE A 52 7.96 -12.58 -8.17
C PHE A 52 8.77 -13.22 -7.04
N ALA A 53 8.17 -13.47 -5.87
CA ALA A 53 8.86 -14.17 -4.79
C ALA A 53 9.29 -15.59 -5.19
N LEU A 54 8.39 -16.37 -5.81
CA LEU A 54 8.68 -17.74 -6.26
C LEU A 54 9.69 -17.76 -7.41
N LEU A 55 9.54 -16.86 -8.38
CA LEU A 55 10.46 -16.74 -9.53
C LEU A 55 11.85 -16.33 -9.06
N GLY A 56 11.97 -15.30 -8.22
CA GLY A 56 13.25 -14.86 -7.66
C GLY A 56 13.93 -15.97 -6.85
N THR A 57 13.16 -16.76 -6.09
CA THR A 57 13.68 -17.92 -5.35
C THR A 57 14.17 -19.03 -6.28
N ALA A 58 13.42 -19.33 -7.35
CA ALA A 58 13.83 -20.31 -8.35
C ALA A 58 15.12 -19.89 -9.08
N LEU A 59 15.24 -18.60 -9.40
CA LEU A 59 16.45 -18.02 -9.99
C LEU A 59 17.64 -18.07 -9.01
N ALA A 60 17.42 -17.78 -7.73
CA ALA A 60 18.46 -17.96 -6.71
C ALA A 60 18.93 -19.42 -6.65
N ALA A 61 18.01 -20.39 -6.65
CA ALA A 61 18.35 -21.81 -6.63
C ALA A 61 19.12 -22.24 -7.88
N LEU A 62 18.71 -21.78 -9.07
CA LEU A 62 19.44 -21.97 -10.32
C LEU A 62 20.87 -21.41 -10.22
N GLY A 63 21.01 -20.25 -9.57
CA GLY A 63 22.29 -19.58 -9.40
C GLY A 63 23.22 -20.27 -8.43
N VAL A 64 22.71 -20.76 -7.31
CA VAL A 64 23.47 -21.58 -6.35
C VAL A 64 23.91 -22.91 -6.98
N ALA A 65 23.07 -23.50 -7.84
CA ALA A 65 23.44 -24.68 -8.64
C ALA A 65 24.51 -24.38 -9.71
N GLY A 66 24.85 -23.10 -9.92
CA GLY A 66 25.86 -22.67 -10.86
C GLY A 66 25.42 -22.71 -12.33
N LEU A 67 24.12 -22.57 -12.57
CA LEU A 67 23.49 -22.58 -13.89
C LEU A 67 22.95 -21.18 -14.27
N PHE A 68 23.48 -20.10 -13.67
CA PHE A 68 22.96 -18.74 -13.79
C PHE A 68 23.36 -17.99 -15.07
N ARG A 69 23.48 -18.69 -16.20
CA ARG A 69 23.81 -18.04 -17.48
C ARG A 69 22.57 -17.37 -18.08
N PRO A 70 22.70 -16.28 -18.86
CA PRO A 70 21.56 -15.57 -19.43
C PRO A 70 20.54 -16.47 -20.16
N PRO A 71 20.94 -17.46 -20.98
CA PRO A 71 19.97 -18.34 -21.64
C PRO A 71 19.15 -19.20 -20.66
N ALA A 72 19.77 -19.65 -19.55
CA ALA A 72 19.09 -20.46 -18.55
C ALA A 72 18.10 -19.61 -17.74
N VAL A 73 18.50 -18.40 -17.34
CA VAL A 73 17.62 -17.42 -16.67
C VAL A 73 16.42 -17.09 -17.56
N VAL A 74 16.66 -16.76 -18.83
CA VAL A 74 15.58 -16.50 -19.80
C VAL A 74 14.71 -17.74 -20.00
N GLY A 75 15.30 -18.93 -20.08
CA GLY A 75 14.56 -20.20 -20.19
C GLY A 75 13.57 -20.41 -19.03
N VAL A 76 14.00 -20.20 -17.79
CA VAL A 76 13.13 -20.27 -16.60
C VAL A 76 12.00 -19.25 -16.69
N VAL A 77 12.32 -18.01 -17.05
CA VAL A 77 11.32 -16.94 -17.21
C VAL A 77 10.29 -17.29 -18.30
N ILE A 78 10.73 -17.79 -19.46
CA ILE A 78 9.84 -18.15 -20.56
C ILE A 78 8.94 -19.33 -20.17
N VAL A 79 9.48 -20.37 -19.54
CA VAL A 79 8.67 -21.52 -19.07
C VAL A 79 7.60 -21.06 -18.08
N ALA A 80 7.97 -20.20 -17.12
CA ALA A 80 7.01 -19.62 -16.19
C ALA A 80 5.99 -18.73 -16.91
N ALA A 81 6.40 -17.95 -17.91
CA ALA A 81 5.50 -17.08 -18.68
C ALA A 81 4.48 -17.88 -19.50
N LEU A 82 4.90 -19.00 -20.11
CA LEU A 82 4.03 -19.93 -20.81
C LEU A 82 2.97 -20.51 -19.87
N ALA A 83 3.35 -20.89 -18.64
CA ALA A 83 2.40 -21.33 -17.62
C ALA A 83 1.41 -20.23 -17.20
N GLY A 84 1.75 -18.95 -17.37
CA GLY A 84 0.89 -17.80 -17.11
C GLY A 84 -0.12 -17.49 -18.21
N LEU A 85 0.09 -17.93 -19.46
CA LEU A 85 -0.75 -17.60 -20.62
C LEU A 85 -2.25 -17.92 -20.45
N PRO A 86 -2.67 -19.04 -19.81
CA PRO A 86 -4.09 -19.29 -19.56
C PRO A 86 -4.74 -18.19 -18.72
N SER A 87 -4.01 -17.60 -17.77
CA SER A 87 -4.49 -16.52 -16.92
C SER A 87 -4.67 -15.20 -17.70
N LEU A 88 -3.82 -14.94 -18.70
CA LEU A 88 -3.99 -13.80 -19.61
C LEU A 88 -5.30 -13.91 -20.40
N ARG A 89 -5.60 -15.10 -20.94
CA ARG A 89 -6.86 -15.34 -21.67
C ARG A 89 -8.08 -15.07 -20.80
N VAL A 90 -8.04 -15.52 -19.54
CA VAL A 90 -9.10 -15.26 -18.56
C VAL A 90 -9.19 -13.76 -18.25
N ALA A 91 -8.07 -13.07 -18.05
CA ALA A 91 -8.04 -11.64 -17.77
C ALA A 91 -8.62 -10.81 -18.93
N LEU A 92 -8.24 -11.09 -20.17
CA LEU A 92 -8.76 -10.40 -21.36
C LEU A 92 -10.27 -10.56 -21.52
N ARG A 93 -10.80 -11.79 -21.35
CA ARG A 93 -12.25 -12.04 -21.34
C ARG A 93 -12.97 -11.27 -20.24
N GLN A 94 -12.31 -11.10 -19.10
CA GLN A 94 -12.85 -10.41 -17.95
C GLN A 94 -12.79 -8.88 -18.06
N LEU A 95 -11.86 -8.33 -18.85
CA LEU A 95 -11.76 -6.91 -19.19
C LEU A 95 -12.86 -6.46 -20.15
N ALA A 96 -13.35 -7.36 -21.01
CA ALA A 96 -14.54 -7.14 -21.83
C ALA A 96 -15.86 -7.09 -21.02
N GLY A 97 -15.80 -7.23 -19.69
CA GLY A 97 -16.94 -7.16 -18.79
C GLY A 97 -17.31 -5.72 -18.39
N ARG A 98 -17.99 -5.59 -17.24
CA ARG A 98 -18.44 -4.29 -16.73
C ARG A 98 -17.26 -3.33 -16.46
N PRO A 99 -17.36 -2.05 -16.86
CA PRO A 99 -16.32 -1.07 -16.61
C PRO A 99 -16.13 -0.85 -15.10
N PRO A 100 -14.89 -0.56 -14.66
CA PRO A 100 -14.63 -0.25 -13.25
C PRO A 100 -15.37 1.02 -12.81
N PRO A 101 -15.64 1.20 -11.50
CA PRO A 101 -16.26 2.41 -10.97
C PRO A 101 -15.43 3.66 -11.32
N ARG A 102 -16.08 4.80 -11.57
CA ARG A 102 -15.42 6.07 -11.95
C ARG A 102 -14.29 6.47 -11.00
N ALA A 103 -14.47 6.30 -9.69
CA ALA A 103 -13.44 6.58 -8.70
C ALA A 103 -12.18 5.69 -8.85
N THR A 104 -12.36 4.45 -9.29
CA THR A 104 -11.23 3.55 -9.60
C THR A 104 -10.53 3.98 -10.87
N VAL A 105 -11.28 4.37 -11.91
CA VAL A 105 -10.70 4.92 -13.15
C VAL A 105 -9.90 6.18 -12.86
N ALA A 106 -10.45 7.12 -12.09
CA ALA A 106 -9.78 8.36 -11.71
C ALA A 106 -8.50 8.11 -10.91
N LEU A 107 -8.51 7.16 -9.95
CA LEU A 107 -7.30 6.76 -9.25
C LEU A 107 -6.26 6.21 -10.23
N LEU A 108 -6.63 5.23 -11.06
CA LEU A 108 -5.69 4.60 -12.00
C LEU A 108 -5.11 5.63 -12.97
N ALA A 109 -5.93 6.56 -13.46
CA ALA A 109 -5.48 7.66 -14.31
C ALA A 109 -4.53 8.61 -13.56
N GLY A 110 -4.83 8.96 -12.30
CA GLY A 110 -3.96 9.81 -11.48
C GLY A 110 -2.62 9.16 -11.17
N VAL A 111 -2.62 7.88 -10.79
CA VAL A 111 -1.40 7.09 -10.56
C VAL A 111 -0.60 6.96 -11.86
N ALA A 112 -1.25 6.64 -12.99
CA ALA A 112 -0.59 6.56 -14.29
C ALA A 112 0.03 7.90 -14.70
N ALA A 113 -0.66 9.02 -14.47
CA ALA A 113 -0.14 10.35 -14.76
C ALA A 113 1.09 10.68 -13.91
N LEU A 114 1.07 10.37 -12.61
CA LEU A 114 2.20 10.59 -11.69
C LEU A 114 3.41 9.72 -12.04
N LEU A 115 3.17 8.47 -12.46
CA LEU A 115 4.23 7.51 -12.76
C LEU A 115 4.72 7.56 -14.23
N ALA A 116 4.06 8.32 -15.10
CA ALA A 116 4.46 8.44 -16.51
C ALA A 116 5.88 9.01 -16.67
N LEU A 117 6.20 10.09 -15.95
CA LEU A 117 7.53 10.69 -15.99
C LEU A 117 8.61 9.77 -15.37
N PRO A 118 8.39 9.18 -14.17
CA PRO A 118 9.29 8.15 -13.65
C PRO A 118 9.52 6.95 -14.58
N ALA A 119 8.49 6.50 -15.31
CA ALA A 119 8.66 5.42 -16.28
C ALA A 119 9.60 5.80 -17.43
N LEU A 120 9.56 7.06 -17.89
CA LEU A 120 10.52 7.56 -18.87
C LEU A 120 11.95 7.68 -18.30
N HIS A 121 12.08 7.94 -17.00
CA HIS A 121 13.39 7.95 -16.31
C HIS A 121 14.08 6.59 -16.30
N ALA A 122 13.35 5.48 -16.50
CA ALA A 122 13.96 4.16 -16.63
C ALA A 122 14.98 4.08 -17.78
N PHE A 123 14.83 4.91 -18.82
CA PHE A 123 15.70 4.94 -20.00
C PHE A 123 16.83 5.97 -19.89
N VAL A 124 16.86 6.75 -18.82
CA VAL A 124 17.96 7.69 -18.55
C VAL A 124 19.08 6.92 -17.86
N PRO A 125 20.36 7.06 -18.29
CA PRO A 125 21.51 6.39 -17.68
C PRO A 125 21.90 7.05 -16.34
N ARG A 126 20.92 7.39 -15.51
CA ARG A 126 21.09 7.83 -14.14
C ARG A 126 20.82 6.66 -13.23
N TYR A 127 21.82 6.28 -12.44
CA TYR A 127 21.74 5.17 -11.52
C TYR A 127 22.09 5.73 -10.13
N GLY A 128 21.30 5.38 -9.12
CA GLY A 128 21.64 5.69 -7.73
C GLY A 128 22.92 4.96 -7.32
N TRP A 129 23.57 5.42 -6.26
CA TRP A 129 24.83 4.84 -5.80
C TRP A 129 24.67 3.34 -5.53
N ASP A 130 23.68 2.94 -4.72
CA ASP A 130 23.40 1.54 -4.40
C ASP A 130 23.06 0.69 -5.63
N ALA A 131 22.42 1.30 -6.64
CA ALA A 131 22.07 0.61 -7.87
C ALA A 131 23.31 0.20 -8.66
N LEU A 132 24.31 1.08 -8.74
CA LEU A 132 25.60 0.77 -9.37
C LEU A 132 26.49 -0.09 -8.49
N THR A 133 26.38 0.04 -7.17
CA THR A 133 27.26 -0.69 -6.25
C THR A 133 26.84 -2.15 -6.12
N TYR A 134 25.53 -2.45 -6.04
CA TYR A 134 25.10 -3.84 -5.86
C TYR A 134 23.78 -4.22 -6.52
N HIS A 135 22.74 -3.36 -6.56
CA HIS A 135 21.44 -3.82 -7.09
C HIS A 135 21.48 -4.19 -8.58
N LEU A 136 22.32 -3.56 -9.40
CA LEU A 136 22.54 -3.95 -10.80
C LEU A 136 23.87 -4.67 -11.01
N ALA A 137 24.91 -4.26 -10.27
CA ALA A 137 26.24 -4.85 -10.41
C ALA A 137 26.30 -6.32 -9.97
N LEU A 138 25.65 -6.70 -8.87
CA LEU A 138 25.65 -8.11 -8.45
C LEU A 138 24.88 -9.00 -9.43
N PRO A 139 23.65 -8.64 -9.88
CA PRO A 139 22.97 -9.38 -10.95
C PRO A 139 23.80 -9.55 -12.22
N GLU A 140 24.45 -8.49 -12.68
CA GLU A 140 25.32 -8.55 -13.86
C GLU A 140 26.51 -9.50 -13.61
N TRP A 141 27.15 -9.40 -12.46
CA TRP A 141 28.26 -10.28 -12.08
C TRP A 141 27.84 -11.74 -11.97
N PHE A 142 26.68 -12.04 -11.37
CA PHE A 142 26.14 -13.40 -11.30
C PHE A 142 25.84 -13.96 -12.69
N LEU A 143 25.28 -13.15 -13.61
CA LEU A 143 25.01 -13.57 -14.98
C LEU A 143 26.31 -13.87 -15.75
N ARG A 144 27.34 -13.06 -15.54
CA ARG A 144 28.66 -13.23 -16.18
C ARG A 144 29.42 -14.45 -15.65
N THR A 145 29.40 -14.67 -14.34
CA THR A 145 30.08 -15.81 -13.71
C THR A 145 29.27 -17.10 -13.81
N GLY A 146 27.97 -16.99 -14.09
CA GLY A 146 27.03 -18.11 -14.14
C GLY A 146 26.70 -18.69 -12.77
N ARG A 147 27.06 -18.03 -11.66
CA ARG A 147 26.80 -18.50 -10.30
C ARG A 147 26.36 -17.36 -9.39
N VAL A 148 25.45 -17.66 -8.48
CA VAL A 148 25.14 -16.80 -7.34
C VAL A 148 25.94 -17.29 -6.15
N GLY A 149 26.73 -16.41 -5.54
CA GLY A 149 27.63 -16.79 -4.45
C GLY A 149 28.21 -15.57 -3.75
N LEU A 150 28.92 -15.86 -2.66
CA LEU A 150 29.60 -14.84 -1.87
C LEU A 150 30.86 -14.36 -2.58
N ASP A 151 31.07 -13.05 -2.55
CA ASP A 151 32.31 -12.42 -2.95
C ASP A 151 32.91 -11.67 -1.76
N ARG A 152 34.18 -11.95 -1.45
CA ARG A 152 34.90 -11.30 -0.34
C ARG A 152 35.13 -9.82 -0.61
N SER A 153 35.12 -9.38 -1.87
CA SER A 153 35.29 -7.98 -2.23
C SER A 153 34.01 -7.15 -2.04
N SER A 154 32.85 -7.80 -1.89
CA SER A 154 31.56 -7.13 -1.78
C SER A 154 30.68 -7.76 -0.68
N VAL A 155 30.57 -7.05 0.45
CA VAL A 155 29.70 -7.45 1.58
C VAL A 155 28.23 -7.62 1.16
N TYR A 156 27.80 -6.91 0.12
CA TYR A 156 26.43 -6.95 -0.40
C TYR A 156 26.03 -8.32 -0.94
N THR A 157 26.99 -9.20 -1.28
CA THR A 157 26.70 -10.59 -1.65
C THR A 157 26.11 -11.42 -0.51
N SER A 158 26.23 -10.96 0.74
CA SER A 158 25.68 -11.61 1.93
C SER A 158 24.26 -11.13 2.29
N PHE A 159 23.70 -10.17 1.55
CA PHE A 159 22.36 -9.63 1.83
C PHE A 159 21.26 -10.53 1.25
N PRO A 160 19.98 -10.32 1.61
CA PRO A 160 18.87 -10.97 0.92
C PRO A 160 18.79 -10.49 -0.54
N LEU A 161 18.99 -11.39 -1.50
CA LEU A 161 19.15 -11.05 -2.93
C LEU A 161 17.90 -11.31 -3.79
N LEU A 162 16.70 -11.34 -3.20
CA LEU A 162 15.48 -11.71 -3.94
C LEU A 162 15.19 -10.73 -5.08
N THR A 163 15.32 -9.43 -4.81
CA THR A 163 15.08 -8.37 -5.80
C THR A 163 16.15 -8.40 -6.90
N GLU A 164 17.40 -8.67 -6.52
CA GLU A 164 18.54 -8.82 -7.41
C GLU A 164 18.35 -10.01 -8.37
N MET A 165 17.73 -11.10 -7.94
CA MET A 165 17.38 -12.19 -8.87
C MET A 165 16.35 -11.77 -9.92
N LEU A 166 15.38 -10.93 -9.55
CA LEU A 166 14.42 -10.37 -10.51
C LEU A 166 15.09 -9.36 -11.46
N TYR A 167 16.05 -8.59 -10.95
CA TYR A 167 16.87 -7.71 -11.78
C TYR A 167 17.77 -8.47 -12.73
N ALA A 168 18.36 -9.59 -12.32
CA ALA A 168 19.10 -10.48 -13.23
C ALA A 168 18.22 -10.95 -14.39
N ALA A 169 16.96 -11.31 -14.12
CA ALA A 169 16.00 -11.66 -15.18
C ALA A 169 15.73 -10.47 -16.13
N GLY A 170 15.52 -9.27 -15.60
CA GLY A 170 15.36 -8.06 -16.40
C GLY A 170 16.59 -7.72 -17.25
N LEU A 171 17.78 -7.82 -16.66
CA LEU A 171 19.07 -7.61 -17.33
C LEU A 171 19.26 -8.62 -18.47
N ALA A 172 19.00 -9.90 -18.23
CA ALA A 172 19.14 -10.95 -19.23
C ALA A 172 18.14 -10.81 -20.40
N LEU A 173 16.96 -10.23 -20.17
CA LEU A 173 15.96 -10.01 -21.21
C LEU A 173 16.28 -8.79 -22.08
N HIS A 174 16.59 -7.65 -21.46
CA HIS A 174 16.77 -6.40 -22.21
C HIS A 174 17.64 -5.33 -21.49
N GLY A 175 18.13 -5.60 -20.29
CA GLY A 175 19.07 -4.71 -19.61
C GLY A 175 18.46 -3.81 -18.53
N PRO A 176 19.21 -2.79 -18.07
CA PRO A 176 18.87 -1.98 -16.90
C PRO A 176 17.49 -1.29 -16.92
N PRO A 177 16.95 -0.84 -18.08
CA PRO A 177 15.61 -0.24 -18.10
C PRO A 177 14.52 -1.18 -17.56
N VAL A 178 14.62 -2.49 -17.81
CA VAL A 178 13.64 -3.46 -17.30
C VAL A 178 13.70 -3.57 -15.79
N ALA A 179 14.90 -3.55 -15.19
CA ALA A 179 15.06 -3.60 -13.73
C ALA A 179 14.43 -2.36 -13.06
N LYS A 180 14.65 -1.16 -13.63
CA LYS A 180 14.02 0.08 -13.15
C LYS A 180 12.50 0.05 -13.30
N LEU A 181 11.99 -0.41 -14.44
CA LEU A 181 10.56 -0.56 -14.67
C LEU A 181 9.93 -1.58 -13.72
N LEU A 182 10.64 -2.67 -13.40
CA LEU A 182 10.19 -3.67 -12.42
C LEU A 182 10.10 -3.08 -11.01
N HIS A 183 11.05 -2.23 -10.61
CA HIS A 183 10.99 -1.52 -9.33
C HIS A 183 9.81 -0.55 -9.26
N LEU A 184 9.65 0.28 -10.30
CA LEU A 184 8.51 1.18 -10.44
C LEU A 184 7.19 0.40 -10.39
N GLU A 185 7.10 -0.72 -11.09
CA GLU A 185 5.95 -1.62 -11.07
C GLU A 185 5.68 -2.12 -9.65
N CYS A 186 6.70 -2.50 -8.89
CA CYS A 186 6.50 -2.90 -7.49
C CYS A 186 5.86 -1.77 -6.66
N GLY A 187 6.28 -0.52 -6.88
CA GLY A 187 5.64 0.65 -6.27
C GLY A 187 4.18 0.82 -6.71
N ALA A 188 3.91 0.74 -8.02
CA ALA A 188 2.56 0.84 -8.56
C ALA A 188 1.62 -0.24 -8.01
N LEU A 189 2.08 -1.49 -7.98
CA LEU A 189 1.34 -2.63 -7.42
C LEU A 189 1.09 -2.44 -5.91
N SER A 190 2.07 -1.91 -5.17
CA SER A 190 1.92 -1.57 -3.76
C SER A 190 0.83 -0.53 -3.54
N LEU A 191 0.76 0.53 -4.37
CA LEU A 191 -0.29 1.54 -4.31
C LEU A 191 -1.69 0.93 -4.51
N LEU A 192 -1.83 -0.07 -5.39
CA LEU A 192 -3.10 -0.75 -5.61
C LEU A 192 -3.54 -1.57 -4.37
N LEU A 193 -2.60 -2.25 -3.71
CA LEU A 193 -2.88 -2.97 -2.46
C LEU A 193 -3.20 -2.01 -1.32
N LEU A 194 -2.43 -0.93 -1.18
CA LEU A 194 -2.69 0.13 -0.19
C LEU A 194 -4.04 0.81 -0.42
N ALA A 195 -4.45 1.01 -1.68
CA ALA A 195 -5.77 1.54 -2.01
C ALA A 195 -6.89 0.57 -1.59
N ASP A 196 -6.72 -0.74 -1.77
CA ASP A 196 -7.68 -1.75 -1.31
C ASP A 196 -7.76 -1.80 0.23
N LEU A 197 -6.61 -1.73 0.90
CA LEU A 197 -6.50 -1.63 2.35
C LEU A 197 -7.22 -0.37 2.87
N ALA A 198 -6.90 0.79 2.29
CA ALA A 198 -7.50 2.06 2.65
C ALA A 198 -9.00 2.07 2.39
N ARG A 199 -9.48 1.41 1.32
CA ARG A 199 -10.92 1.28 1.04
C ARG A 199 -11.65 0.50 2.12
N ALA A 200 -11.01 -0.50 2.70
CA ALA A 200 -11.61 -1.29 3.77
C ALA A 200 -11.71 -0.54 5.11
N HIS A 201 -10.80 0.40 5.38
CA HIS A 201 -10.75 1.15 6.64
C HIS A 201 -11.34 2.56 6.57
N ALA A 202 -11.21 3.23 5.42
CA ALA A 202 -11.69 4.58 5.16
C ALA A 202 -12.34 4.68 3.76
N PRO A 203 -13.56 4.11 3.56
CA PRO A 203 -14.21 4.01 2.25
C PRO A 203 -14.44 5.33 1.52
N ARG A 204 -14.39 6.47 2.21
CA ARG A 204 -14.55 7.82 1.62
C ARG A 204 -13.22 8.50 1.31
N ALA A 205 -12.14 8.12 1.99
CA ALA A 205 -10.83 8.78 1.89
C ALA A 205 -9.77 7.92 1.17
N TRP A 206 -10.09 6.68 0.81
CA TRP A 206 -9.13 5.77 0.18
C TRP A 206 -8.44 6.31 -1.10
N PRO A 207 -9.10 7.09 -1.99
CA PRO A 207 -8.40 7.62 -3.16
C PRO A 207 -7.37 8.66 -2.75
N LEU A 208 -7.69 9.51 -1.77
CA LEU A 208 -6.77 10.52 -1.24
C LEU A 208 -5.58 9.87 -0.54
N ALA A 209 -5.80 8.81 0.24
CA ALA A 209 -4.73 8.07 0.88
C ALA A 209 -3.74 7.49 -0.14
N ALA A 210 -4.25 6.85 -1.21
CA ALA A 210 -3.40 6.30 -2.27
C ALA A 210 -2.68 7.39 -3.07
N LEU A 211 -3.35 8.51 -3.38
CA LEU A 211 -2.74 9.64 -4.08
C LEU A 211 -1.70 10.36 -3.21
N ALA A 212 -1.90 10.45 -1.89
CA ALA A 212 -0.94 11.06 -0.98
C ALA A 212 0.39 10.29 -0.96
N VAL A 213 0.35 8.95 -0.98
CA VAL A 213 1.56 8.12 -1.11
C VAL A 213 2.15 8.26 -2.51
N ALA A 214 1.33 8.22 -3.56
CA ALA A 214 1.83 8.35 -4.94
C ALA A 214 2.44 9.74 -5.24
N ALA A 215 2.01 10.78 -4.54
CA ALA A 215 2.53 12.14 -4.66
C ALA A 215 3.66 12.46 -3.68
N ASP A 216 4.02 11.52 -2.80
CA ASP A 216 5.14 11.68 -1.88
C ASP A 216 6.45 11.85 -2.70
N PRO A 217 7.25 12.90 -2.45
CA PRO A 217 8.46 13.16 -3.22
C PRO A 217 9.49 12.04 -3.13
N THR A 218 9.60 11.36 -1.98
CA THR A 218 10.52 10.25 -1.79
C THR A 218 10.03 9.04 -2.57
N PHE A 219 8.75 8.71 -2.51
CA PHE A 219 8.16 7.64 -3.33
C PHE A 219 8.37 7.88 -4.82
N LEU A 220 8.11 9.10 -5.32
CA LEU A 220 8.34 9.44 -6.72
C LEU A 220 9.82 9.34 -7.12
N TRP A 221 10.73 9.77 -6.25
CA TRP A 221 12.16 9.63 -6.49
C TRP A 221 12.59 8.15 -6.58
N GLU A 222 12.11 7.33 -5.63
CA GLU A 222 12.35 5.88 -5.59
C GLU A 222 11.92 5.20 -6.89
N THR A 223 10.77 5.58 -7.46
CA THR A 223 10.29 5.00 -8.74
C THR A 223 11.20 5.25 -9.94
N THR A 224 12.25 6.06 -9.80
CA THR A 224 13.19 6.36 -10.91
C THR A 224 14.49 5.56 -10.87
N ILE A 225 14.73 4.77 -9.82
CA ILE A 225 16.01 4.08 -9.57
C ILE A 225 15.76 2.60 -9.26
N ALA A 226 16.65 1.70 -9.69
CA ALA A 226 16.53 0.26 -9.38
C ALA A 226 17.09 -0.06 -7.98
N TYR A 227 16.33 0.27 -6.93
CA TYR A 227 16.64 -0.05 -5.53
C TYR A 227 15.85 -1.26 -5.03
N SER A 228 15.88 -1.60 -3.74
CA SER A 228 15.07 -2.70 -3.22
C SER A 228 13.76 -2.25 -2.56
N ASP A 229 13.62 -0.97 -2.24
CA ASP A 229 12.61 -0.44 -1.32
C ASP A 229 11.17 -0.66 -1.80
N LEU A 230 10.88 -0.37 -3.09
CA LEU A 230 9.54 -0.57 -3.64
C LEU A 230 9.17 -2.06 -3.78
N SER A 231 10.15 -2.93 -3.99
CA SER A 231 9.91 -4.38 -3.98
C SER A 231 9.62 -4.88 -2.56
N LEU A 232 10.34 -4.38 -1.55
CA LEU A 232 10.07 -4.65 -0.14
C LEU A 232 8.68 -4.14 0.26
N LEU A 233 8.31 -2.94 -0.18
CA LEU A 233 6.97 -2.38 0.02
C LEU A 233 5.89 -3.28 -0.60
N LEU A 234 6.12 -3.83 -1.80
CA LEU A 234 5.18 -4.75 -2.44
C LEU A 234 5.02 -6.03 -1.62
N PHE A 235 6.11 -6.68 -1.24
CA PHE A 235 6.04 -7.93 -0.47
C PHE A 235 5.43 -7.72 0.92
N GLY A 236 5.78 -6.61 1.59
CA GLY A 236 5.21 -6.23 2.88
C GLY A 236 3.71 -5.98 2.80
N THR A 237 3.27 -5.16 1.85
CA THR A 237 1.84 -4.85 1.65
C THR A 237 1.04 -6.07 1.17
N ALA A 238 1.60 -6.91 0.30
CA ALA A 238 1.00 -8.16 -0.14
C ALA A 238 0.82 -9.13 1.03
N THR A 239 1.80 -9.22 1.93
CA THR A 239 1.70 -10.04 3.14
C THR A 239 0.56 -9.56 4.04
N LEU A 240 0.48 -8.25 4.30
CA LEU A 240 -0.59 -7.66 5.11
C LEU A 240 -1.98 -7.89 4.49
N GLU A 241 -2.10 -7.79 3.16
CA GLU A 241 -3.34 -8.06 2.45
C GLU A 241 -3.71 -9.55 2.44
N ALA A 242 -2.73 -10.45 2.32
CA ALA A 242 -2.96 -11.89 2.31
C ALA A 242 -3.40 -12.44 3.68
N LEU A 243 -3.06 -11.76 4.78
CA LEU A 243 -3.48 -12.18 6.12
C LEU A 243 -5.02 -12.15 6.25
N PRO A 244 -5.63 -13.22 6.80
CA PRO A 244 -7.05 -13.23 7.09
C PRO A 244 -7.40 -12.07 8.05
N ARG A 245 -8.23 -11.13 7.59
CA ARG A 245 -8.76 -10.09 8.46
C ARG A 245 -9.73 -10.76 9.44
N ARG A 246 -9.31 -10.98 10.69
CA ARG A 246 -10.23 -11.34 11.77
C ARG A 246 -11.27 -10.23 11.83
N SER A 247 -12.48 -10.53 11.37
CA SER A 247 -13.59 -9.60 11.44
C SER A 247 -13.74 -9.13 12.89
N ARG A 248 -13.99 -7.84 13.11
CA ARG A 248 -14.29 -7.26 14.44
C ARG A 248 -15.62 -7.78 15.02
N GLN A 249 -16.02 -9.00 14.69
CA GLN A 249 -17.23 -9.68 15.13
C GLN A 249 -17.12 -10.19 16.57
N CYS A 250 -15.94 -10.09 17.20
CA CYS A 250 -15.79 -10.34 18.65
C CYS A 250 -16.32 -9.21 19.55
N ARG A 251 -16.69 -8.03 19.04
CA ARG A 251 -17.28 -6.97 19.89
C ARG A 251 -18.78 -7.13 20.15
N SER A 252 -19.51 -7.97 19.41
CA SER A 252 -20.92 -8.26 19.72
C SER A 252 -21.11 -9.50 20.59
N ARG A 253 -20.18 -10.48 20.57
CA ARG A 253 -20.25 -11.68 21.43
C ARG A 253 -19.74 -11.48 22.86
N ALA A 254 -18.93 -10.45 23.13
CA ALA A 254 -18.54 -10.07 24.49
C ALA A 254 -19.59 -9.15 25.17
N ALA A 255 -20.59 -8.68 24.43
CA ALA A 255 -21.78 -8.05 25.00
C ALA A 255 -22.80 -9.15 25.35
N GLY A 256 -22.46 -9.98 26.34
CA GLY A 256 -23.49 -10.71 27.07
C GLY A 256 -24.52 -9.73 27.65
N PRO A 257 -25.77 -10.16 27.92
CA PRO A 257 -26.82 -9.27 28.39
C PRO A 257 -26.30 -8.51 29.62
N ARG A 258 -26.13 -7.19 29.48
CA ARG A 258 -25.80 -6.31 30.59
C ARG A 258 -26.96 -6.39 31.58
N ARG A 259 -26.85 -7.24 32.60
CA ARG A 259 -27.71 -7.16 33.78
C ARG A 259 -27.55 -5.73 34.33
N PRO A 260 -28.64 -4.96 34.50
CA PRO A 260 -28.54 -3.64 35.09
C PRO A 260 -28.06 -3.80 36.54
N LEU A 261 -26.85 -3.33 36.81
CA LEU A 261 -26.36 -3.11 38.17
C LEU A 261 -27.04 -1.87 38.75
N HIS A 262 -28.32 -2.00 39.10
CA HIS A 262 -28.95 -1.15 40.10
C HIS A 262 -29.01 -1.94 41.41
N ARG A 263 -27.85 -2.11 42.06
CA ARG A 263 -27.81 -2.45 43.48
C ARG A 263 -27.83 -1.12 44.22
N SER A 264 -29.02 -0.71 44.65
CA SER A 264 -29.23 0.41 45.54
C SER A 264 -28.43 0.16 46.83
N LEU A 265 -27.39 0.97 47.05
CA LEU A 265 -26.82 1.19 48.37
C LEU A 265 -27.91 1.86 49.21
N ARG A 266 -28.70 1.04 49.93
CA ARG A 266 -29.53 1.52 51.03
C ARG A 266 -28.58 1.73 52.21
N LEU A 267 -28.36 2.99 52.58
CA LEU A 267 -27.84 3.36 53.89
C LEU A 267 -28.95 3.08 54.91
N ASP A 268 -28.68 2.21 55.88
CA ASP A 268 -29.60 1.95 56.98
C ASP A 268 -29.72 3.21 57.86
N PRO A 269 -30.94 3.67 58.21
CA PRO A 269 -31.10 4.82 59.08
C PRO A 269 -30.71 4.47 60.53
N LEU A 270 -29.94 5.35 61.17
CA LEU A 270 -29.63 5.28 62.61
C LEU A 270 -30.92 5.25 63.47
N PRO A 271 -30.95 4.50 64.59
CA PRO A 271 -32.12 4.35 65.42
C PRO A 271 -32.49 5.66 66.14
N ARG A 272 -33.78 6.03 66.09
CA ARG A 272 -34.34 7.19 66.80
C ARG A 272 -34.67 6.82 68.27
N PRO A 273 -34.50 7.75 69.22
CA PRO A 273 -34.87 7.54 70.62
C PRO A 273 -36.40 7.52 70.82
N PRO A 274 -36.89 6.87 71.90
CA PRO A 274 -38.31 6.58 72.08
C PRO A 274 -39.14 7.80 72.48
N ALA A 275 -40.33 7.91 71.89
CA ALA A 275 -41.36 8.91 72.24
C ALA A 275 -42.29 8.39 73.35
N PRO A 276 -42.84 9.28 74.19
CA PRO A 276 -43.64 8.91 75.37
C PRO A 276 -45.06 8.44 75.01
N ARG A 277 -45.58 7.52 75.82
CA ARG A 277 -46.91 6.91 75.67
C ARG A 277 -48.01 7.76 76.31
N GLY A 278 -49.09 7.99 75.57
CA GLY A 278 -50.40 8.45 76.09
C GLY A 278 -51.54 7.86 75.22
N PRO A 279 -52.74 7.57 75.77
CA PRO A 279 -53.58 6.49 75.26
C PRO A 279 -54.83 6.92 74.45
N ARG A 280 -55.06 6.14 73.38
CA ARG A 280 -56.32 5.54 72.90
C ARG A 280 -57.54 6.42 72.59
N ARG A 281 -58.01 6.30 71.34
CA ARG A 281 -59.40 5.97 70.90
C ARG A 281 -59.32 5.62 69.39
N ARG A 282 -59.48 4.36 68.98
CA ARG A 282 -60.71 3.72 68.41
C ARG A 282 -61.53 4.73 67.58
N VAL A 283 -61.77 4.50 66.29
CA VAL A 283 -62.92 3.73 65.77
C VAL A 283 -62.83 3.65 64.23
N ASP A 284 -63.11 2.45 63.69
CA ASP A 284 -63.76 2.01 62.43
C ASP A 284 -63.32 2.61 61.06
N ALA A 285 -62.83 1.81 60.09
CA ALA A 285 -63.49 0.81 59.23
C ALA A 285 -64.46 1.40 58.19
N ALA A 286 -64.08 1.34 56.89
CA ALA A 286 -64.87 0.75 55.79
C ALA A 286 -64.48 1.28 54.39
N ALA A 287 -64.57 0.35 53.42
CA ALA A 287 -64.83 0.48 51.97
C ALA A 287 -63.80 1.23 51.09
N ARG A 288 -63.08 0.56 50.17
CA ARG A 288 -63.45 -0.15 48.91
C ARG A 288 -63.79 0.77 47.72
N ASP A 289 -62.99 0.55 46.67
CA ASP A 289 -63.29 0.47 45.24
C ASP A 289 -63.92 1.67 44.50
N ALA A 290 -63.21 2.16 43.46
CA ALA A 290 -63.54 1.93 42.04
C ALA A 290 -63.20 3.10 41.09
N ALA A 291 -62.73 2.71 39.90
CA ALA A 291 -62.98 3.29 38.57
C ALA A 291 -62.30 4.59 38.09
N SER A 292 -61.57 4.41 36.97
CA SER A 292 -61.09 5.36 35.94
C SER A 292 -62.24 5.98 35.09
N PRO A 293 -62.00 6.60 33.91
CA PRO A 293 -61.27 7.85 33.57
C PRO A 293 -62.12 8.81 32.67
N SER A 294 -61.76 10.10 32.55
CA SER A 294 -62.10 10.98 31.38
C SER A 294 -61.22 12.24 31.46
N ALA A 295 -60.50 12.73 30.44
CA ALA A 295 -60.80 13.21 29.09
C ALA A 295 -60.70 14.75 29.00
N ARG A 296 -60.21 15.25 27.83
CA ARG A 296 -60.29 16.64 27.30
C ARG A 296 -59.23 17.60 27.90
N HIS A 297 -58.69 18.61 27.21
CA HIS A 297 -58.95 19.24 25.91
C HIS A 297 -57.80 20.23 25.60
N ARG A 298 -57.50 20.46 24.30
CA ARG A 298 -57.13 21.75 23.65
C ARG A 298 -55.87 22.49 24.19
N ALA A 299 -55.10 23.31 23.47
CA ALA A 299 -55.03 23.82 22.11
C ALA A 299 -53.61 24.43 21.92
N ARG A 300 -53.15 24.56 20.67
CA ARG A 300 -52.04 25.46 20.27
C ARG A 300 -52.58 26.90 20.10
N PRO A 301 -51.72 27.94 20.06
CA PRO A 301 -51.29 28.43 18.74
C PRO A 301 -49.83 28.94 18.64
N ARG A 302 -49.45 29.20 17.37
CA ARG A 302 -48.17 29.68 16.80
C ARG A 302 -47.95 31.19 16.97
N ARG A 303 -46.69 31.69 16.87
CA ARG A 303 -46.19 32.62 15.80
C ARG A 303 -44.81 33.28 16.10
N GLY A 304 -44.10 33.62 15.01
CA GLY A 304 -42.91 34.51 14.88
C GLY A 304 -41.64 33.76 14.43
N ARG A 305 -41.07 33.77 13.20
CA ARG A 305 -40.70 34.83 12.20
C ARG A 305 -39.88 35.95 12.87
N ARG A 306 -38.68 36.41 12.46
CA ARG A 306 -37.81 36.37 11.24
C ARG A 306 -36.39 36.86 11.72
N ALA A 307 -35.27 36.23 11.31
CA ALA A 307 -34.32 36.65 10.25
C ALA A 307 -33.13 37.55 10.74
N PRO A 308 -31.98 37.60 10.01
CA PRO A 308 -30.61 37.63 10.57
C PRO A 308 -29.81 38.92 10.30
N ALA A 309 -28.60 39.05 10.89
CA ALA A 309 -27.50 39.88 10.36
C ALA A 309 -26.13 39.53 11.00
N ALA A 310 -25.10 39.38 10.16
CA ALA A 310 -23.68 39.56 10.50
C ALA A 310 -23.27 41.03 10.25
N PRO A 311 -22.11 41.53 10.76
CA PRO A 311 -20.89 41.48 9.93
C PRO A 311 -19.52 41.42 10.67
N VAL A 312 -18.52 40.87 9.95
CA VAL A 312 -17.10 41.25 9.72
C VAL A 312 -16.34 42.13 10.73
N VAL A 313 -15.15 41.69 11.20
CA VAL A 313 -13.83 42.40 11.30
C VAL A 313 -12.73 41.34 11.56
N ARG A 314 -11.83 41.01 10.61
CA ARG A 314 -10.48 41.55 10.26
C ARG A 314 -9.31 41.02 11.12
N ALA A 315 -8.35 40.41 10.41
CA ALA A 315 -7.13 39.79 10.89
C ALA A 315 -5.94 40.75 10.99
N GLN A 316 -5.05 40.56 11.97
CA GLN A 316 -3.64 41.00 11.95
C GLN A 316 -2.79 40.13 12.89
N HIS A 317 -1.72 39.50 12.37
CA HIS A 317 -0.46 39.25 13.10
C HIS A 317 0.68 38.82 12.15
N PRO A 318 1.96 38.98 12.52
CA PRO A 318 2.95 39.60 11.67
C PRO A 318 3.99 38.63 11.10
N ARG A 319 4.61 39.05 9.99
CA ARG A 319 5.73 38.38 9.32
C ARG A 319 7.05 38.67 10.04
N HIS A 320 7.69 37.65 10.60
CA HIS A 320 9.12 37.71 10.94
C HIS A 320 9.97 37.34 9.72
N ARG A 321 10.70 38.33 9.18
CA ARG A 321 11.82 38.12 8.25
C ARG A 321 13.10 37.89 9.07
N LYS A 322 13.86 36.83 8.76
CA LYS A 322 15.28 36.67 9.16
C LYS A 322 16.18 36.88 7.93
N PRO A 323 17.38 37.48 8.08
CA PRO A 323 18.26 37.83 6.97
C PRO A 323 19.13 36.65 6.51
N HIS A 324 19.36 36.59 5.20
CA HIS A 324 20.35 35.72 4.56
C HIS A 324 21.78 36.13 4.94
N ARG A 325 22.55 35.21 5.55
CA ARG A 325 24.02 35.26 5.54
C ARG A 325 24.53 34.39 4.38
N ARG A 326 25.19 35.03 3.41
CA ARG A 326 26.04 34.36 2.41
C ARG A 326 27.23 33.74 3.15
N ARG A 327 27.43 32.42 3.01
CA ARG A 327 28.72 31.76 3.27
C ARG A 327 29.31 31.37 1.92
N GLY A 328 30.55 31.81 1.69
CA GLY A 328 31.28 31.67 0.44
C GLY A 328 31.63 30.23 0.09
N LEU A 329 31.86 30.01 -1.21
CA LEU A 329 32.48 28.80 -1.74
C LEU A 329 33.92 28.65 -1.21
N PRO A 330 34.37 27.42 -0.90
CA PRO A 330 35.80 27.13 -0.83
C PRO A 330 36.43 27.06 -2.25
N PRO A 331 37.74 27.36 -2.38
CA PRO A 331 38.42 27.43 -3.67
C PRO A 331 38.62 26.06 -4.33
N ALA A 332 38.73 26.08 -5.66
CA ALA A 332 39.01 24.93 -6.51
C ALA A 332 40.39 24.32 -6.19
N LEU A 333 40.46 22.98 -6.19
CA LEU A 333 41.71 22.22 -6.14
C LEU A 333 42.43 22.30 -7.50
N PRO A 334 43.78 22.34 -7.52
CA PRO A 334 44.54 22.51 -8.75
C PRO A 334 44.52 21.25 -9.62
N ALA A 335 44.55 21.48 -10.94
CA ALA A 335 44.64 20.46 -11.97
C ALA A 335 45.96 19.67 -11.81
N ALA A 336 45.85 18.34 -11.74
CA ALA A 336 47.00 17.46 -11.85
C ALA A 336 47.27 17.21 -13.34
N ASP A 337 48.39 17.74 -13.81
CA ASP A 337 49.05 17.39 -15.06
C ASP A 337 49.39 15.90 -15.03
N VAL A 338 48.84 15.12 -15.97
CA VAL A 338 49.36 13.79 -16.30
C VAL A 338 49.90 13.87 -17.72
N SER A 339 51.17 14.24 -17.81
CA SER A 339 51.98 14.08 -19.01
C SER A 339 52.16 12.58 -19.27
N LEU A 340 51.56 12.11 -20.36
CA LEU A 340 51.91 10.83 -20.98
C LEU A 340 53.03 11.11 -21.98
N GLN A 341 54.22 10.54 -21.77
CA GLN A 341 55.18 10.14 -22.81
C GLN A 341 56.27 9.21 -22.24
N PRO A 342 56.98 8.44 -23.09
CA PRO A 342 56.77 8.22 -24.53
C PRO A 342 56.14 6.86 -24.87
#